data_AF-A0A3D2SBJ3-F1
#
_entry.id   AF-A0A3D2SBJ3-F1
#
_cell.length_a   1.000
_cell.length_b   1.000
_cell.length_c   1.000
_cell.angle_alpha   90.00
_cell.angle_beta   90.00
_cell.angle_gamma   90.00
#
_symmetry.space_group_name_H-M   'P 1'
#
loop_
_entity.id
_entity.type
_entity.pdbx_description
1 polymer ?
#
loop_
_entity_poly.entity_id
_entity_poly.type
_entity_poly.pdbx_seq_one_letter_code
_entity_poly.pdbx_strand_id
1 'polypeptide(L)'
;MKKKYLLYAPLLSLVFACGDDAPGSETPGTDQGTVVSVEKVVKIDAGQTFQTITGFGASDCWSPAYVGKYWTASRDKISELLFSSDIESGKPKGIGLSMWRVNLGGGSAEQGDASGITDKSRRAESYLTSNLTLDWTRCEGQRYFLDRAKQFGCPNIVLFSNTPPVQYTYNNKGFSARGSVSNLRPEYYDDFASYMADVAQRYVSQGYPVTHISPINEPQYNWDGGQEGSGWTNDEVASVARELDKALTSRSLSTGILLGESGDWEYLYKVKNDANRSNVLSAFFNPTSSAYVGGLSHLKKLICGHSYWTDGTWDGMRDVRTKLAQAAEQYGVEVWQSEWSMLGDGYSSSEFVGYNSATEMDIALYMSKVIHNDLTVAGVSSWSYWTSMDVSRWGHKNRFLLISLVPSGGVDGDIQQEGTFQATPTLWVLGNYSRFIRPGYRRISMELNESRSFFGSAWLSPAGDQVVTVYTNLSDKAVRLNETHVGWKGEAKSIKTYTTTGNKNLTEGTVISGQPVLLDAGSVTTVIYNL
;
A
#
# COMPACT_ATOMS: atom_id res chain seq x y z
N MET A 1 70.11 12.85 -26.44
CA MET A 1 70.29 11.97 -25.26
C MET A 1 69.08 11.04 -25.21
N LYS A 2 69.08 9.85 -25.85
CA LYS A 2 69.43 8.50 -25.31
C LYS A 2 69.02 8.36 -23.83
N LYS A 3 68.13 7.46 -23.40
CA LYS A 3 67.94 6.00 -23.61
C LYS A 3 66.50 5.63 -23.14
N LYS A 4 65.84 4.50 -23.39
CA LYS A 4 65.93 3.31 -24.25
C LYS A 4 64.60 2.56 -24.02
N TYR A 5 63.96 2.06 -25.07
CA TYR A 5 63.07 0.90 -25.01
C TYR A 5 63.90 -0.37 -25.25
N LEU A 6 63.50 -1.52 -24.67
CA LEU A 6 63.33 -2.81 -25.37
C LEU A 6 63.12 -3.99 -24.40
N LEU A 7 62.10 -4.79 -24.75
CA LEU A 7 61.85 -6.18 -24.34
C LEU A 7 62.99 -7.12 -24.77
N TYR A 8 63.16 -8.27 -24.09
CA TYR A 8 62.97 -9.64 -24.63
C TYR A 8 63.48 -10.72 -23.64
N ALA A 9 62.78 -11.86 -23.63
CA ALA A 9 62.99 -13.12 -22.89
C ALA A 9 64.25 -13.91 -23.37
N PRO A 10 64.42 -15.24 -23.17
CA PRO A 10 63.97 -16.24 -22.17
C PRO A 10 65.18 -17.01 -21.56
N LEU A 11 65.00 -17.99 -20.66
CA LEU A 11 65.84 -19.22 -20.65
C LEU A 11 65.29 -20.35 -19.76
N LEU A 12 65.22 -21.54 -20.36
CA LEU A 12 65.00 -22.87 -19.80
C LEU A 12 66.30 -23.41 -19.14
N SER A 13 66.22 -24.30 -18.15
CA SER A 13 66.78 -25.69 -18.17
C SER A 13 66.84 -26.42 -16.79
N LEU A 14 66.27 -27.64 -16.77
CA LEU A 14 66.69 -28.95 -16.16
C LEU A 14 66.93 -29.07 -14.63
N VAL A 15 66.17 -29.85 -13.84
CA VAL A 15 65.94 -31.33 -13.68
C VAL A 15 66.59 -31.88 -12.40
N PHE A 16 65.80 -32.51 -11.51
CA PHE A 16 66.03 -33.86 -10.96
C PHE A 16 64.71 -34.47 -10.45
N ALA A 17 64.57 -35.77 -10.64
CA ALA A 17 63.37 -36.59 -10.49
C ALA A 17 63.31 -37.36 -9.16
N CYS A 18 62.10 -37.77 -8.74
CA CYS A 18 61.70 -39.16 -8.41
C CYS A 18 60.36 -39.20 -7.65
N GLY A 19 59.44 -40.11 -8.03
CA GLY A 19 58.51 -40.77 -7.10
C GLY A 19 57.00 -40.53 -7.28
N ASP A 20 56.43 -41.16 -8.30
CA ASP A 20 55.17 -41.93 -8.37
C ASP A 20 53.92 -41.57 -7.53
N ASP A 21 52.83 -41.41 -8.32
CA ASP A 21 51.49 -41.99 -8.17
C ASP A 21 50.42 -41.43 -7.20
N ALA A 22 49.47 -40.78 -7.90
CA ALA A 22 48.00 -40.81 -7.75
C ALA A 22 47.31 -39.68 -6.95
N PRO A 23 46.23 -39.08 -7.51
CA PRO A 23 45.61 -37.88 -6.96
C PRO A 23 44.55 -38.24 -5.92
N GLY A 24 44.74 -37.75 -4.69
CA GLY A 24 43.69 -37.68 -3.69
C GLY A 24 42.67 -36.63 -4.10
N SER A 25 41.41 -37.05 -4.21
CA SER A 25 40.26 -36.17 -4.40
C SER A 25 40.11 -35.23 -3.20
N GLU A 26 40.47 -33.96 -3.35
CA GLU A 26 40.03 -32.91 -2.43
C GLU A 26 38.54 -32.66 -2.66
N THR A 27 37.71 -33.23 -1.79
CA THR A 27 36.34 -32.76 -1.58
C THR A 27 36.38 -31.28 -1.19
N PRO A 28 35.66 -30.38 -1.89
CA PRO A 28 35.47 -29.02 -1.42
C PRO A 28 34.71 -29.07 -0.09
N GLY A 29 35.40 -28.74 0.99
CA GLY A 29 34.76 -28.46 2.27
C GLY A 29 33.71 -27.39 2.05
N THR A 30 32.46 -27.73 2.35
CA THR A 30 31.39 -26.75 2.47
C THR A 30 31.72 -25.90 3.70
N ASP A 31 32.27 -24.71 3.45
CA ASP A 31 32.37 -23.67 4.46
C ASP A 31 30.95 -23.18 4.75
N GLN A 32 30.21 -23.95 5.55
CA GLN A 32 29.02 -23.47 6.24
C GLN A 32 29.50 -22.51 7.33
N GLY A 33 29.82 -21.30 6.91
CA GLY A 33 30.05 -20.20 7.84
C GLY A 33 28.89 -20.14 8.82
N THR A 34 29.17 -20.40 10.09
CA THR A 34 28.19 -20.39 11.17
C THR A 34 27.47 -19.04 11.16
N VAL A 35 26.24 -19.00 10.64
CA VAL A 35 25.43 -17.77 10.69
C VAL A 35 25.14 -17.52 12.17
N VAL A 36 25.80 -16.51 12.75
CA VAL A 36 25.51 -16.07 14.11
C VAL A 36 24.07 -15.57 14.13
N SER A 37 23.20 -16.37 14.74
CA SER A 37 21.77 -16.10 14.84
C SER A 37 21.34 -15.93 16.29
N VAL A 38 20.39 -15.03 16.53
CA VAL A 38 19.74 -14.86 17.83
C VAL A 38 18.48 -15.71 17.84
N GLU A 39 18.28 -16.50 18.89
CA GLU A 39 17.04 -17.27 19.05
C GLU A 39 15.88 -16.36 19.49
N LYS A 40 14.71 -16.54 18.88
CA LYS A 40 13.45 -15.90 19.29
C LYS A 40 12.39 -16.96 19.50
N VAL A 41 11.82 -17.01 20.70
CA VAL A 41 10.67 -17.87 21.01
C VAL A 41 9.40 -17.22 20.48
N VAL A 42 8.61 -17.99 19.74
CA VAL A 42 7.33 -17.55 19.17
C VAL A 42 6.28 -18.61 19.41
N LYS A 43 5.09 -18.21 19.86
CA LYS A 43 3.91 -19.09 19.96
C LYS A 43 2.84 -18.59 19.00
N ILE A 44 2.35 -19.45 18.12
CA ILE A 44 1.30 -19.16 17.14
C ILE A 44 0.06 -19.98 17.50
N ASP A 45 -1.02 -19.30 17.87
CA ASP A 45 -2.25 -19.92 18.36
C ASP A 45 -3.44 -19.62 17.44
N ALA A 46 -3.83 -20.62 16.65
CA ALA A 46 -4.97 -20.56 15.74
C ALA A 46 -6.34 -20.65 16.45
N GLY A 47 -6.36 -20.96 17.76
CA GLY A 47 -7.55 -20.97 18.60
C GLY A 47 -8.03 -19.57 19.00
N GLN A 48 -7.18 -18.55 18.91
CA GLN A 48 -7.53 -17.16 19.17
C GLN A 48 -7.46 -16.33 17.88
N THR A 49 -8.61 -15.88 17.39
CA THR A 49 -8.75 -15.11 16.15
C THR A 49 -9.12 -13.66 16.41
N PHE A 50 -8.74 -12.76 15.49
CA PHE A 50 -9.12 -11.35 15.48
C PHE A 50 -9.83 -10.97 14.17
N GLN A 51 -9.47 -9.85 13.54
CA GLN A 51 -10.12 -9.36 12.33
C GLN A 51 -9.84 -10.24 11.09
N THR A 52 -10.75 -10.16 10.13
CA THR A 52 -10.60 -10.76 8.79
C THR A 52 -10.07 -9.71 7.82
N ILE A 53 -9.08 -10.06 7.00
CA ILE A 53 -8.55 -9.15 5.98
C ILE A 53 -9.48 -9.06 4.78
N THR A 54 -9.82 -7.84 4.41
CA THR A 54 -10.50 -7.49 3.17
C THR A 54 -9.53 -7.40 2.00
N GLY A 55 -8.34 -6.83 2.22
CA GLY A 55 -7.29 -6.81 1.20
C GLY A 55 -6.24 -5.74 1.39
N PHE A 56 -5.24 -5.80 0.52
CA PHE A 56 -4.14 -4.86 0.43
C PHE A 56 -4.18 -4.14 -0.92
N GLY A 57 -3.96 -2.83 -0.91
CA GLY A 57 -4.11 -2.00 -2.11
C GLY A 57 -3.05 -0.95 -2.32
N ALA A 58 -3.22 -0.25 -3.44
CA ALA A 58 -2.53 0.98 -3.79
C ALA A 58 -3.47 1.84 -4.68
N SER A 59 -3.09 3.09 -4.89
CA SER A 59 -3.86 4.05 -5.66
C SER A 59 -3.35 4.24 -7.09
N ASP A 60 -4.29 4.53 -7.99
CA ASP A 60 -4.02 4.92 -9.37
C ASP A 60 -3.73 6.44 -9.53
N CYS A 61 -3.77 7.17 -8.43
CA CYS A 61 -3.40 8.58 -8.34
C CYS A 61 -1.88 8.73 -8.48
N TRP A 62 -1.31 9.47 -9.42
CA TRP A 62 -1.86 10.00 -10.68
C TRP A 62 -1.17 9.38 -11.90
N SER A 63 0.14 9.13 -11.78
CA SER A 63 1.02 8.62 -12.82
C SER A 63 0.51 7.37 -13.57
N PRO A 64 -0.27 6.45 -12.96
CA PRO A 64 -0.97 5.38 -13.69
C PRO A 64 -1.81 5.82 -14.88
N ALA A 65 -2.44 7.01 -14.84
CA ALA A 65 -3.17 7.56 -16.00
C ALA A 65 -2.23 7.82 -17.20
N TYR A 66 -1.00 8.27 -16.93
CA TYR A 66 0.00 8.49 -17.98
C TYR A 66 0.62 7.19 -18.45
N VAL A 67 1.02 6.30 -17.53
CA VAL A 67 1.63 5.01 -17.86
C VAL A 67 0.66 4.15 -18.66
N GLY A 68 -0.60 4.06 -18.23
CA GLY A 68 -1.61 3.24 -18.90
C GLY A 68 -1.88 3.70 -20.34
N LYS A 69 -1.75 5.00 -20.61
CA LYS A 69 -2.01 5.59 -21.94
C LYS A 69 -0.77 5.63 -22.83
N TYR A 70 0.37 6.08 -22.31
CA TYR A 70 1.53 6.42 -23.12
C TYR A 70 2.67 5.40 -23.06
N TRP A 71 2.80 4.62 -21.98
CA TRP A 71 3.93 3.70 -21.77
C TRP A 71 3.59 2.29 -22.30
N THR A 72 3.28 2.21 -23.59
CA THR A 72 2.74 0.99 -24.21
C THR A 72 3.70 -0.20 -24.20
N ALA A 73 5.02 0.00 -24.12
CA ALA A 73 5.97 -1.11 -24.04
C ALA A 73 6.14 -1.65 -22.60
N SER A 74 5.92 -0.82 -21.58
CA SER A 74 6.18 -1.16 -20.17
C SER A 74 4.93 -1.44 -19.33
N ARG A 75 3.76 -0.90 -19.71
CA ARG A 75 2.52 -0.95 -18.90
C ARG A 75 2.06 -2.39 -18.55
N ASP A 76 2.32 -3.36 -19.42
CA ASP A 76 2.00 -4.77 -19.17
C ASP A 76 2.84 -5.35 -18.02
N LYS A 77 4.14 -5.02 -17.98
CA LYS A 77 5.03 -5.49 -16.91
C LYS A 77 4.80 -4.75 -15.59
N ILE A 78 4.49 -3.45 -15.66
CA ILE A 78 4.13 -2.64 -14.49
C ILE A 78 2.84 -3.17 -13.86
N SER A 79 1.81 -3.45 -14.66
CA SER A 79 0.57 -4.04 -14.14
C SER A 79 0.76 -5.46 -13.61
N GLU A 80 1.65 -6.26 -14.19
CA GLU A 80 2.04 -7.58 -13.65
C GLU A 80 2.68 -7.44 -12.25
N LEU A 81 3.60 -6.47 -12.06
CA LEU A 81 4.22 -6.21 -10.75
C LEU A 81 3.20 -5.88 -9.65
N LEU A 82 2.14 -5.16 -10.00
CA LEU A 82 1.09 -4.79 -9.04
C LEU A 82 0.13 -5.95 -8.75
N PHE A 83 -0.39 -6.62 -9.79
CA PHE A 83 -1.56 -7.48 -9.63
C PHE A 83 -1.30 -8.98 -9.74
N SER A 84 -0.18 -9.41 -10.34
CA SER A 84 0.06 -10.85 -10.52
C SER A 84 0.30 -11.56 -9.20
N SER A 85 -0.44 -12.65 -8.98
CA SER A 85 -0.22 -13.64 -7.92
C SER A 85 0.57 -14.85 -8.39
N ASP A 86 1.28 -14.78 -9.53
CA ASP A 86 2.04 -15.91 -10.08
C ASP A 86 3.48 -15.94 -9.56
N ILE A 87 4.00 -17.15 -9.29
CA ILE A 87 5.41 -17.38 -8.94
C ILE A 87 6.02 -18.14 -10.10
N GLU A 88 7.07 -17.59 -10.69
CA GLU A 88 7.83 -18.23 -11.77
C GLU A 88 9.23 -18.56 -11.27
N SER A 89 9.59 -19.85 -11.25
CA SER A 89 10.91 -20.32 -10.79
C SER A 89 11.33 -19.76 -9.42
N GLY A 90 10.41 -19.76 -8.45
CA GLY A 90 10.66 -19.24 -7.09
C GLY A 90 10.71 -17.71 -6.98
N LYS A 91 10.34 -16.97 -8.03
CA LYS A 91 10.28 -15.50 -8.03
C LYS A 91 8.86 -15.01 -8.30
N PRO A 92 8.24 -14.27 -7.38
CA PRO A 92 6.96 -13.62 -7.63
C PRO A 92 7.03 -12.67 -8.82
N LYS A 93 6.06 -12.76 -9.75
CA LYS A 93 5.94 -11.82 -10.87
C LYS A 93 5.40 -10.46 -10.44
N GLY A 94 4.70 -10.43 -9.30
CA GLY A 94 4.16 -9.22 -8.68
C GLY A 94 3.71 -9.45 -7.24
N ILE A 95 3.05 -8.44 -6.67
CA ILE A 95 2.63 -8.42 -5.25
C ILE A 95 1.19 -8.86 -5.04
N GLY A 96 0.45 -9.12 -6.12
CA GLY A 96 -0.91 -9.63 -6.05
C GLY A 96 -1.87 -8.70 -5.32
N LEU A 97 -1.86 -7.38 -5.55
CA LEU A 97 -2.81 -6.48 -4.89
C LEU A 97 -4.25 -7.01 -4.98
N SER A 98 -4.94 -7.00 -3.83
CA SER A 98 -6.32 -7.46 -3.70
C SER A 98 -7.32 -6.32 -3.56
N MET A 99 -6.81 -5.08 -3.62
CA MET A 99 -7.59 -3.86 -3.72
C MET A 99 -6.92 -2.89 -4.70
N TRP A 100 -7.72 -2.20 -5.51
CA TRP A 100 -7.25 -1.11 -6.36
C TRP A 100 -8.12 0.13 -6.15
N ARG A 101 -7.49 1.24 -5.79
CA ARG A 101 -8.17 2.53 -5.56
C ARG A 101 -8.07 3.38 -6.81
N VAL A 102 -9.21 3.70 -7.41
CA VAL A 102 -9.35 4.44 -8.68
C VAL A 102 -9.82 5.85 -8.40
N ASN A 103 -9.00 6.85 -8.71
CA ASN A 103 -9.30 8.26 -8.54
C ASN A 103 -10.32 8.73 -9.58
N LEU A 104 -11.48 9.18 -9.13
CA LEU A 104 -12.46 9.92 -9.90
C LEU A 104 -12.05 11.39 -9.89
N GLY A 105 -11.22 11.76 -10.86
CA GLY A 105 -10.67 13.11 -10.99
C GLY A 105 -11.75 14.18 -11.18
N GLY A 106 -11.43 15.38 -10.71
CA GLY A 106 -12.29 16.55 -10.82
C GLY A 106 -12.34 17.15 -12.24
N GLY A 107 -11.41 16.77 -13.12
CA GLY A 107 -11.33 17.28 -14.50
C GLY A 107 -10.31 18.40 -14.67
N SER A 108 -9.31 18.47 -13.79
CA SER A 108 -8.21 19.44 -13.91
C SER A 108 -7.28 19.16 -15.09
N ALA A 109 -7.23 17.92 -15.61
CA ALA A 109 -6.44 17.58 -16.79
C ALA A 109 -6.97 18.30 -18.05
N GLU A 110 -8.29 18.34 -18.21
CA GLU A 110 -8.98 19.01 -19.31
C GLU A 110 -8.83 20.54 -19.24
N GLN A 111 -8.64 21.11 -18.05
CA GLN A 111 -8.35 22.52 -17.88
C GLN A 111 -6.90 22.89 -18.26
N GLY A 112 -5.99 21.91 -18.35
CA GLY A 112 -4.59 22.15 -18.64
C GLY A 112 -3.98 23.16 -17.65
N ASP A 113 -3.24 24.14 -18.16
CA ASP A 113 -2.61 25.17 -17.32
C ASP A 113 -3.62 26.09 -16.64
N ALA A 114 -4.81 26.23 -17.21
CA ALA A 114 -5.89 26.97 -16.57
C ALA A 114 -6.36 26.28 -15.28
N SER A 115 -6.02 25.02 -15.01
CA SER A 115 -6.32 24.36 -13.72
C SER A 115 -5.67 25.05 -12.53
N GLY A 116 -4.55 25.76 -12.72
CA GLY A 116 -3.73 26.29 -11.63
C GLY A 116 -2.86 25.25 -10.91
N ILE A 117 -2.96 23.97 -11.28
CA ILE A 117 -2.08 22.91 -10.80
C ILE A 117 -0.84 22.89 -11.70
N THR A 118 0.28 23.35 -11.16
CA THR A 118 1.53 23.56 -11.92
C THR A 118 2.17 22.26 -12.38
N ASP A 119 2.23 21.26 -11.50
CA ASP A 119 2.73 19.94 -11.86
C ASP A 119 1.68 19.17 -12.66
N LYS A 120 1.89 19.08 -13.98
CA LYS A 120 1.01 18.40 -14.94
C LYS A 120 0.70 16.97 -14.50
N SER A 121 1.64 16.26 -13.86
CA SER A 121 1.39 14.87 -13.41
C SER A 121 0.32 14.78 -12.33
N ARG A 122 -0.03 15.88 -11.66
CA ARG A 122 -1.02 15.94 -10.58
C ARG A 122 -2.42 16.34 -11.02
N ARG A 123 -2.61 16.56 -12.33
CA ARG A 123 -3.92 16.83 -12.93
C ARG A 123 -4.63 15.50 -13.23
N ALA A 124 -5.94 15.45 -13.04
CA ALA A 124 -6.74 14.24 -13.26
C ALA A 124 -7.88 14.47 -14.26
N GLU A 125 -8.13 13.48 -15.11
CA GLU A 125 -9.26 13.46 -16.04
C GLU A 125 -10.57 13.20 -15.30
N SER A 126 -11.68 13.64 -15.88
CA SER A 126 -13.04 13.33 -15.40
C SER A 126 -13.90 12.78 -16.53
N TYR A 127 -14.79 11.83 -16.23
CA TYR A 127 -15.81 11.42 -17.20
C TYR A 127 -16.80 12.56 -17.48
N LEU A 128 -16.99 13.49 -16.53
CA LEU A 128 -17.88 14.63 -16.71
C LEU A 128 -17.23 15.69 -17.60
N THR A 129 -17.91 15.99 -18.71
CA THR A 129 -17.49 17.00 -19.69
C THR A 129 -17.99 18.40 -19.31
N SER A 130 -17.50 19.43 -20.01
CA SER A 130 -17.91 20.82 -19.80
C SER A 130 -19.38 21.11 -20.17
N ASN A 131 -19.99 20.28 -21.02
CA ASN A 131 -21.42 20.32 -21.35
C ASN A 131 -22.29 19.42 -20.44
N LEU A 132 -21.75 18.99 -19.29
CA LEU A 132 -22.45 18.18 -18.29
C LEU A 132 -22.97 16.83 -18.81
N THR A 133 -22.16 16.19 -19.67
CA THR A 133 -22.41 14.82 -20.16
C THR A 133 -21.28 13.89 -19.76
N LEU A 134 -21.52 12.58 -19.76
CA LEU A 134 -20.48 11.58 -19.47
C LEU A 134 -19.82 11.10 -20.77
N ASP A 135 -18.50 11.25 -20.86
CA ASP A 135 -17.68 10.71 -21.94
C ASP A 135 -16.88 9.50 -21.47
N TRP A 136 -17.40 8.31 -21.78
CA TRP A 136 -16.80 7.03 -21.41
C TRP A 136 -15.48 6.71 -22.14
N THR A 137 -15.05 7.55 -23.09
CA THR A 137 -13.75 7.40 -23.77
C THR A 137 -12.59 8.02 -22.99
N ARG A 138 -12.88 8.84 -21.97
CA ARG A 138 -11.87 9.46 -21.08
C ARG A 138 -11.24 8.48 -20.10
N CYS A 139 -10.27 8.96 -19.33
CA CYS A 139 -9.57 8.20 -18.30
C CYS A 139 -8.92 6.92 -18.84
N GLU A 140 -8.41 6.97 -20.08
CA GLU A 140 -7.92 5.79 -20.82
C GLU A 140 -6.85 5.01 -20.05
N GLY A 141 -5.88 5.71 -19.45
CA GLY A 141 -4.82 5.04 -18.71
C GLY A 141 -5.29 4.42 -17.39
N GLN A 142 -6.22 5.07 -16.68
CA GLN A 142 -6.83 4.51 -15.48
C GLN A 142 -7.68 3.28 -15.82
N ARG A 143 -8.45 3.35 -16.92
CA ARG A 143 -9.21 2.21 -17.46
C ARG A 143 -8.29 1.03 -17.77
N TYR A 144 -7.13 1.26 -18.38
CA TYR A 144 -6.14 0.20 -18.59
C TYR A 144 -5.75 -0.50 -17.27
N PHE A 145 -5.39 0.24 -16.21
CA PHE A 145 -5.02 -0.38 -14.93
C PHE A 145 -6.20 -1.08 -14.24
N LEU A 146 -7.41 -0.51 -14.32
CA LEU A 146 -8.62 -1.13 -13.81
C LEU A 146 -8.94 -2.44 -14.55
N ASP A 147 -8.75 -2.48 -15.87
CA ASP A 147 -8.87 -3.70 -16.68
C ASP A 147 -7.85 -4.75 -16.28
N ARG A 148 -6.59 -4.35 -16.06
CA ARG A 148 -5.54 -5.26 -15.61
C ARG A 148 -5.83 -5.79 -14.21
N ALA A 149 -6.26 -4.95 -13.28
CA ALA A 149 -6.66 -5.37 -11.93
C ALA A 149 -7.74 -6.46 -12.01
N LYS A 150 -8.78 -6.25 -12.83
CA LYS A 150 -9.83 -7.25 -13.06
C LYS A 150 -9.29 -8.54 -13.70
N GLN A 151 -8.45 -8.45 -14.73
CA GLN A 151 -7.87 -9.60 -15.42
C GLN A 151 -7.02 -10.49 -14.49
N PHE A 152 -6.30 -9.88 -13.55
CA PHE A 152 -5.54 -10.60 -12.52
C PHE A 152 -6.38 -11.01 -11.30
N GLY A 153 -7.69 -10.79 -11.33
CA GLY A 153 -8.61 -11.24 -10.28
C GLY A 153 -8.57 -10.42 -9.00
N CYS A 154 -8.22 -9.12 -9.07
CA CYS A 154 -8.35 -8.19 -7.96
C CYS A 154 -9.83 -8.08 -7.53
N PRO A 155 -10.20 -8.51 -6.30
CA PRO A 155 -11.60 -8.64 -5.91
C PRO A 155 -12.22 -7.36 -5.35
N ASN A 156 -11.43 -6.31 -5.10
CA ASN A 156 -11.94 -5.06 -4.53
C ASN A 156 -11.50 -3.86 -5.37
N ILE A 157 -12.46 -3.16 -5.98
CA ILE A 157 -12.25 -1.83 -6.56
C ILE A 157 -12.93 -0.79 -5.68
N VAL A 158 -12.15 0.20 -5.25
CA VAL A 158 -12.67 1.39 -4.55
C VAL A 158 -12.56 2.57 -5.50
N LEU A 159 -13.69 3.18 -5.86
CA LEU A 159 -13.67 4.46 -6.55
C LEU A 159 -13.53 5.55 -5.49
N PHE A 160 -12.59 6.47 -5.60
CA PHE A 160 -12.46 7.55 -4.62
C PHE A 160 -12.32 8.90 -5.31
N SER A 161 -12.61 10.01 -4.62
CA SER A 161 -12.48 11.34 -5.20
C SER A 161 -11.76 12.30 -4.25
N ASN A 162 -10.78 13.03 -4.79
CA ASN A 162 -10.13 14.13 -4.06
C ASN A 162 -10.97 15.40 -4.08
N THR A 163 -11.77 15.62 -5.13
CA THR A 163 -12.52 16.86 -5.34
C THR A 163 -13.74 16.60 -6.23
N PRO A 164 -14.87 17.29 -6.02
CA PRO A 164 -16.00 17.22 -6.96
C PRO A 164 -15.59 17.67 -8.36
N PRO A 165 -16.31 17.23 -9.42
CA PRO A 165 -16.10 17.75 -10.77
C PRO A 165 -16.05 19.28 -10.79
N VAL A 166 -15.07 19.86 -11.49
CA VAL A 166 -14.82 21.31 -11.50
C VAL A 166 -16.03 22.13 -11.95
N GLN A 167 -16.95 21.53 -12.71
CA GLN A 167 -18.20 22.15 -13.14
C GLN A 167 -19.16 22.40 -11.98
N TYR A 168 -19.00 21.70 -10.85
CA TYR A 168 -19.85 21.82 -9.66
C TYR A 168 -19.23 22.70 -8.58
N THR A 169 -17.95 23.04 -8.70
CA THR A 169 -17.22 23.75 -7.65
C THR A 169 -17.40 25.27 -7.69
N TYR A 170 -17.21 25.95 -6.55
CA TYR A 170 -17.39 27.40 -6.44
C TYR A 170 -16.42 28.21 -7.31
N ASN A 171 -15.17 27.76 -7.43
CA ASN A 171 -14.12 28.45 -8.19
C ASN A 171 -13.91 27.86 -9.59
N ASN A 172 -14.68 26.84 -9.97
CA ASN A 172 -14.47 26.05 -11.17
C ASN A 172 -13.05 25.44 -11.27
N LYS A 173 -12.45 25.06 -10.13
CA LYS A 173 -11.13 24.41 -10.04
C LYS A 173 -11.21 23.14 -9.20
N GLY A 174 -10.19 22.31 -9.34
CA GLY A 174 -10.03 21.08 -8.55
C GLY A 174 -9.50 21.29 -7.14
N PHE A 175 -8.94 22.47 -6.81
CA PHE A 175 -8.53 22.85 -5.46
C PHE A 175 -9.50 23.88 -4.86
N SER A 176 -9.52 24.04 -3.54
CA SER A 176 -10.48 24.88 -2.82
C SER A 176 -9.90 26.25 -2.44
N ALA A 177 -10.65 27.32 -2.71
CA ALA A 177 -10.38 28.65 -2.16
C ALA A 177 -11.25 28.97 -0.92
N ARG A 178 -12.00 27.98 -0.40
CA ARG A 178 -12.97 28.15 0.68
C ARG A 178 -12.44 27.79 2.07
N GLY A 179 -11.23 27.26 2.16
CA GLY A 179 -10.62 26.89 3.43
C GLY A 179 -11.28 25.65 4.04
N SER A 180 -11.91 25.81 5.20
CA SER A 180 -12.38 24.71 6.04
C SER A 180 -13.74 24.10 5.66
N VAL A 181 -14.29 24.47 4.51
CA VAL A 181 -15.61 24.04 4.03
C VAL A 181 -15.53 23.59 2.58
N SER A 182 -16.53 22.82 2.15
CA SER A 182 -16.59 22.19 0.82
C SER A 182 -16.40 23.19 -0.32
N ASN A 183 -15.66 22.83 -1.37
CA ASN A 183 -15.64 23.60 -2.62
C ASN A 183 -16.85 23.28 -3.52
N LEU A 184 -17.81 22.45 -3.09
CA LEU A 184 -19.03 22.09 -3.83
C LEU A 184 -20.14 23.12 -3.62
N ARG A 185 -20.79 23.58 -4.70
CA ARG A 185 -21.97 24.46 -4.56
C ARG A 185 -23.19 23.65 -4.09
N PRO A 186 -24.06 24.22 -3.23
CA PRO A 186 -25.16 23.51 -2.58
C PRO A 186 -26.10 22.80 -3.57
N GLU A 187 -26.30 23.37 -4.75
CA GLU A 187 -27.18 22.83 -5.79
C GLU A 187 -26.64 21.59 -6.51
N TYR A 188 -25.40 21.13 -6.24
CA TYR A 188 -24.78 19.98 -6.92
C TYR A 188 -24.43 18.79 -6.00
N TYR A 189 -24.98 18.74 -4.78
CA TYR A 189 -24.72 17.60 -3.88
C TYR A 189 -25.28 16.29 -4.43
N ASP A 190 -26.48 16.32 -4.99
CA ASP A 190 -27.13 15.19 -5.66
C ASP A 190 -26.50 14.87 -7.02
N ASP A 191 -26.07 15.90 -7.77
CA ASP A 191 -25.33 15.72 -9.03
C ASP A 191 -23.97 15.05 -8.80
N PHE A 192 -23.21 15.46 -7.79
CA PHE A 192 -21.92 14.85 -7.47
C PHE A 192 -22.09 13.39 -7.03
N ALA A 193 -23.07 13.11 -6.18
CA ALA A 193 -23.44 11.74 -5.79
C ALA A 193 -23.86 10.90 -7.00
N SER A 194 -24.69 11.46 -7.89
CA SER A 194 -25.16 10.80 -9.11
C SER A 194 -24.02 10.48 -10.06
N TYR A 195 -23.08 11.41 -10.25
CA TYR A 195 -21.87 11.20 -11.05
C TYR A 195 -21.09 9.96 -10.58
N MET A 196 -20.78 9.87 -9.28
CA MET A 196 -20.06 8.72 -8.73
C MET A 196 -20.85 7.42 -8.86
N ALA A 197 -22.17 7.47 -8.64
CA ALA A 197 -23.05 6.31 -8.79
C ALA A 197 -23.20 5.85 -10.25
N ASP A 198 -23.20 6.76 -11.23
CA ASP A 198 -23.20 6.44 -12.67
C ASP A 198 -21.91 5.76 -13.10
N VAL A 199 -20.76 6.26 -12.64
CA VAL A 199 -19.46 5.62 -12.91
C VAL A 199 -19.40 4.23 -12.28
N ALA A 200 -19.87 4.09 -11.02
CA ALA A 200 -19.97 2.78 -10.39
C ALA A 200 -20.91 1.83 -11.13
N GLN A 201 -22.10 2.29 -11.53
CA GLN A 201 -23.05 1.48 -12.31
C GLN A 201 -22.45 1.02 -13.63
N ARG A 202 -21.73 1.90 -14.32
CA ARG A 202 -21.04 1.55 -15.57
C ARG A 202 -20.09 0.37 -15.36
N TYR A 203 -19.23 0.45 -14.35
CA TYR A 203 -18.26 -0.62 -14.07
C TYR A 203 -18.92 -1.89 -13.52
N VAL A 204 -19.88 -1.79 -12.61
CA VAL A 204 -20.62 -2.96 -12.11
C VAL A 204 -21.33 -3.69 -13.25
N SER A 205 -21.97 -2.96 -14.18
CA SER A 205 -22.67 -3.56 -15.34
C SER A 205 -21.74 -4.33 -16.28
N GLN A 206 -20.43 -4.02 -16.24
CA GLN A 206 -19.40 -4.70 -17.02
C GLN A 206 -18.68 -5.79 -16.22
N GLY A 207 -19.10 -6.07 -15.00
CA GLY A 207 -18.56 -7.12 -14.13
C GLY A 207 -17.24 -6.74 -13.44
N TYR A 208 -16.96 -5.45 -13.22
CA TYR A 208 -15.88 -5.03 -12.34
C TYR A 208 -16.37 -5.08 -10.88
N PRO A 209 -15.54 -5.54 -9.92
CA PRO A 209 -15.97 -5.67 -8.54
C PRO A 209 -15.83 -4.33 -7.79
N VAL A 210 -16.64 -3.34 -8.17
CA VAL A 210 -16.71 -2.05 -7.46
C VAL A 210 -17.40 -2.26 -6.11
N THR A 211 -16.59 -2.41 -5.07
CA THR A 211 -17.08 -2.72 -3.72
C THR A 211 -17.46 -1.47 -2.96
N HIS A 212 -16.71 -0.37 -3.12
CA HIS A 212 -16.95 0.88 -2.39
C HIS A 212 -16.73 2.14 -3.24
N ILE A 213 -17.40 3.21 -2.84
CA ILE A 213 -17.12 4.59 -3.27
C ILE A 213 -16.68 5.39 -2.03
N SER A 214 -15.54 6.05 -2.12
CA SER A 214 -15.03 7.00 -1.12
C SER A 214 -15.12 8.44 -1.66
N PRO A 215 -16.17 9.20 -1.30
CA PRO A 215 -16.50 10.44 -1.99
C PRO A 215 -15.58 11.62 -1.65
N ILE A 216 -14.82 11.55 -0.54
CA ILE A 216 -14.12 12.70 0.05
C ILE A 216 -12.77 12.26 0.59
N ASN A 217 -11.70 12.96 0.21
CA ASN A 217 -10.34 12.73 0.71
C ASN A 217 -9.90 13.81 1.72
N GLU A 218 -9.37 13.39 2.87
CA GLU A 218 -8.74 14.25 3.90
C GLU A 218 -9.49 15.57 4.16
N PRO A 219 -10.75 15.49 4.62
CA PRO A 219 -11.65 16.65 4.75
C PRO A 219 -11.12 17.73 5.72
N GLN A 220 -10.21 17.37 6.62
CA GLN A 220 -9.61 18.27 7.61
C GLN A 220 -8.62 19.29 7.01
N TYR A 221 -8.14 19.11 5.78
CA TYR A 221 -7.22 20.06 5.14
C TYR A 221 -7.96 21.07 4.25
N ASN A 222 -7.35 22.23 4.03
CA ASN A 222 -7.98 23.33 3.27
C ASN A 222 -7.83 23.19 1.75
N TRP A 223 -6.79 22.48 1.31
CA TRP A 223 -6.53 22.17 -0.11
C TRP A 223 -6.52 23.39 -1.04
N ASP A 224 -5.65 24.37 -0.77
CA ASP A 224 -5.61 25.67 -1.48
C ASP A 224 -4.72 25.70 -2.75
N GLY A 225 -4.07 24.58 -3.10
CA GLY A 225 -3.31 24.46 -4.34
C GLY A 225 -2.44 23.20 -4.41
N GLY A 226 -1.64 23.09 -5.47
CA GLY A 226 -0.65 22.02 -5.67
C GLY A 226 -1.22 20.66 -6.10
N GLN A 227 -2.48 20.37 -5.79
CA GLN A 227 -3.22 19.19 -6.25
C GLN A 227 -4.75 19.41 -6.17
N GLU A 228 -5.52 18.46 -6.69
CA GLU A 228 -6.97 18.39 -6.43
C GLU A 228 -7.26 18.11 -4.94
N GLY A 229 -8.26 18.78 -4.39
CA GLY A 229 -8.66 18.64 -2.98
C GLY A 229 -9.72 19.66 -2.56
N SER A 230 -10.43 19.36 -1.47
CA SER A 230 -11.38 20.28 -0.84
C SER A 230 -11.49 19.99 0.65
N GLY A 231 -11.53 21.02 1.50
CA GLY A 231 -11.91 20.86 2.90
C GLY A 231 -13.39 20.55 3.04
N TRP A 232 -13.81 19.87 4.11
CA TRP A 232 -15.21 19.56 4.37
C TRP A 232 -15.49 19.48 5.86
N THR A 233 -16.62 20.00 6.29
CA THR A 233 -17.20 19.70 7.61
C THR A 233 -17.82 18.31 7.64
N ASN A 234 -17.93 17.73 8.83
CA ASN A 234 -18.60 16.45 9.05
C ASN A 234 -20.06 16.49 8.54
N ASP A 235 -20.77 17.61 8.70
CA ASP A 235 -22.15 17.77 8.18
C ASP A 235 -22.20 17.81 6.64
N GLU A 236 -21.22 18.44 5.99
CA GLU A 236 -21.11 18.43 4.53
C GLU A 236 -20.76 17.03 4.00
N VAL A 237 -19.83 16.30 4.65
CA VAL A 237 -19.53 14.90 4.32
C VAL A 237 -20.78 14.02 4.48
N ALA A 238 -21.52 14.20 5.57
CA ALA A 238 -22.77 13.47 5.81
C ALA A 238 -23.84 13.78 4.74
N SER A 239 -23.88 15.01 4.24
CA SER A 239 -24.79 15.41 3.16
C SER A 239 -24.46 14.70 1.86
N VAL A 240 -23.18 14.62 1.46
CA VAL A 240 -22.75 13.84 0.29
C VAL A 240 -23.07 12.35 0.47
N ALA A 241 -22.83 11.80 1.67
CA ALA A 241 -23.12 10.40 1.95
C ALA A 241 -24.62 10.06 1.80
N ARG A 242 -25.51 10.94 2.26
CA ARG A 242 -26.97 10.76 2.12
C ARG A 242 -27.42 10.81 0.66
N GLU A 243 -26.87 11.73 -0.14
CA GLU A 243 -27.19 11.78 -1.57
C GLU A 243 -26.61 10.57 -2.32
N LEU A 244 -25.42 10.11 -1.94
CA LEU A 244 -24.81 8.92 -2.53
C LEU A 244 -25.60 7.64 -2.19
N ASP A 245 -26.10 7.51 -0.96
CA ASP A 245 -26.96 6.39 -0.55
C ASP A 245 -28.24 6.31 -1.40
N LYS A 246 -28.91 7.45 -1.62
CA LYS A 246 -30.07 7.55 -2.52
C LYS A 246 -29.70 7.18 -3.96
N ALA A 247 -28.58 7.70 -4.47
CA ALA A 247 -28.13 7.50 -5.84
C ALA A 247 -27.74 6.03 -6.12
N LEU A 248 -27.17 5.34 -5.14
CA LEU A 248 -26.85 3.91 -5.22
C LEU A 248 -28.13 3.06 -5.15
N THR A 249 -29.06 3.41 -4.25
CA THR A 249 -30.36 2.74 -4.11
C THR A 249 -31.16 2.81 -5.41
N SER A 250 -31.27 4.00 -6.02
CA SER A 250 -32.03 4.21 -7.25
C SER A 250 -31.47 3.43 -8.44
N ARG A 251 -30.17 3.13 -8.41
CA ARG A 251 -29.45 2.34 -9.41
C ARG A 251 -29.38 0.85 -9.08
N SER A 252 -29.98 0.41 -7.96
CA SER A 252 -29.95 -0.97 -7.47
C SER A 252 -28.53 -1.53 -7.32
N LEU A 253 -27.57 -0.69 -6.93
CA LEU A 253 -26.17 -1.10 -6.73
C LEU A 253 -25.96 -1.65 -5.33
N SER A 254 -25.20 -2.73 -5.18
CA SER A 254 -24.77 -3.23 -3.86
C SER A 254 -23.50 -2.57 -3.32
N THR A 255 -22.98 -1.57 -4.04
CA THR A 255 -21.75 -0.85 -3.70
C THR A 255 -21.91 -0.13 -2.36
N GLY A 256 -20.87 -0.19 -1.53
CA GLY A 256 -20.83 0.50 -0.24
C GLY A 256 -20.30 1.92 -0.34
N ILE A 257 -20.56 2.72 0.69
CA ILE A 257 -19.92 4.03 0.90
C ILE A 257 -18.78 3.83 1.90
N LEU A 258 -17.62 4.40 1.62
CA LEU A 258 -16.46 4.42 2.51
C LEU A 258 -16.20 5.86 2.93
N LEU A 259 -16.29 6.14 4.24
CA LEU A 259 -16.10 7.49 4.79
C LEU A 259 -14.93 7.51 5.79
N GLY A 260 -14.51 8.72 6.15
CA GLY A 260 -13.42 8.96 7.08
C GLY A 260 -12.29 9.66 6.34
N GLU A 261 -11.47 8.88 5.64
CA GLU A 261 -10.30 9.33 4.83
C GLU A 261 -9.49 10.43 5.53
N SER A 262 -9.44 10.42 6.85
CA SER A 262 -8.74 11.45 7.61
C SER A 262 -7.25 11.23 7.47
N GLY A 263 -6.50 12.28 7.19
CA GLY A 263 -5.05 12.24 6.96
C GLY A 263 -4.24 11.80 8.18
N ASP A 264 -4.88 11.69 9.36
CA ASP A 264 -4.29 11.21 10.59
C ASP A 264 -5.37 10.54 11.44
N TRP A 265 -5.07 9.37 11.99
CA TRP A 265 -5.92 8.60 12.91
C TRP A 265 -6.58 9.39 14.03
N GLU A 266 -5.91 10.41 14.57
CA GLU A 266 -6.43 11.21 15.68
C GLU A 266 -7.71 11.98 15.35
N TYR A 267 -7.90 12.39 14.08
CA TYR A 267 -9.14 13.06 13.68
C TYR A 267 -10.35 12.14 13.78
N LEU A 268 -10.16 10.82 13.76
CA LEU A 268 -11.29 9.88 13.86
C LEU A 268 -11.89 9.84 15.27
N TYR A 269 -11.10 9.94 16.33
CA TYR A 269 -11.56 9.62 17.69
C TYR A 269 -11.51 10.77 18.70
N LYS A 270 -10.90 11.92 18.35
CA LYS A 270 -10.88 13.10 19.24
C LYS A 270 -11.10 14.39 18.47
N VAL A 271 -11.48 15.43 19.20
CA VAL A 271 -11.44 16.80 18.66
C VAL A 271 -9.98 17.19 18.46
N LYS A 272 -9.62 17.50 17.21
CA LYS A 272 -8.28 17.92 16.82
C LYS A 272 -8.38 19.10 15.88
N ASN A 273 -7.76 20.21 16.27
CA ASN A 273 -7.76 21.50 15.56
C ASN A 273 -9.17 22.12 15.38
N ASP A 274 -10.00 21.53 14.53
CA ASP A 274 -11.32 22.01 14.16
C ASP A 274 -12.38 20.95 14.50
N ALA A 275 -13.29 21.28 15.42
CA ALA A 275 -14.33 20.38 15.90
C ALA A 275 -15.31 19.98 14.80
N ASN A 276 -15.50 20.80 13.77
CA ASN A 276 -16.40 20.48 12.66
C ASN A 276 -15.81 19.47 11.69
N ARG A 277 -14.52 19.11 11.83
CA ARG A 277 -13.77 18.25 10.90
C ARG A 277 -12.96 17.17 11.62
N SER A 278 -13.32 16.90 12.87
CA SER A 278 -12.65 15.92 13.74
C SER A 278 -13.68 15.18 14.58
N ASN A 279 -13.22 14.24 15.42
CA ASN A 279 -14.05 13.30 16.15
C ASN A 279 -15.05 12.55 15.24
N VAL A 280 -14.57 12.13 14.06
CA VAL A 280 -15.38 11.61 12.95
C VAL A 280 -16.22 10.39 13.34
N LEU A 281 -15.69 9.47 14.15
CA LEU A 281 -16.42 8.30 14.65
C LEU A 281 -17.69 8.74 15.40
N SER A 282 -17.56 9.70 16.30
CA SER A 282 -18.71 10.25 17.02
C SER A 282 -19.65 10.99 16.07
N ALA A 283 -19.11 11.79 15.14
CA ALA A 283 -19.93 12.54 14.20
C ALA A 283 -20.83 11.64 13.34
N PHE A 284 -20.31 10.52 12.84
CA PHE A 284 -21.01 9.66 11.87
C PHE A 284 -21.80 8.52 12.51
N PHE A 285 -21.40 8.04 13.69
CA PHE A 285 -21.99 6.85 14.32
C PHE A 285 -22.69 7.11 15.66
N ASN A 286 -22.67 8.33 16.20
CA ASN A 286 -23.56 8.71 17.31
C ASN A 286 -24.95 9.14 16.78
N PRO A 287 -26.05 8.45 17.11
CA PRO A 287 -27.40 8.81 16.64
C PRO A 287 -27.88 10.21 17.03
N THR A 288 -27.27 10.88 18.01
CA THR A 288 -27.62 12.25 18.40
C THR A 288 -26.89 13.32 17.59
N SER A 289 -25.94 12.94 16.74
CA SER A 289 -25.16 13.86 15.89
C SER A 289 -25.97 14.33 14.68
N SER A 290 -25.84 15.62 14.30
CA SER A 290 -26.39 16.13 13.04
C SER A 290 -25.78 15.47 11.80
N ALA A 291 -24.52 15.03 11.93
CA ALA A 291 -23.78 14.31 10.90
C ALA A 291 -24.01 12.78 10.96
N TYR A 292 -24.97 12.28 11.74
CA TYR A 292 -25.23 10.84 11.81
C TYR A 292 -25.59 10.27 10.44
N VAL A 293 -24.83 9.25 10.03
CA VAL A 293 -24.97 8.51 8.77
C VAL A 293 -24.91 6.99 8.96
N GLY A 294 -24.65 6.51 10.18
CA GLY A 294 -24.55 5.07 10.48
C GLY A 294 -25.82 4.24 10.25
N GLY A 295 -26.94 4.87 9.87
CA GLY A 295 -28.19 4.22 9.49
C GLY A 295 -28.47 4.18 7.98
N LEU A 296 -27.54 4.66 7.13
CA LEU A 296 -27.66 4.58 5.67
C LEU A 296 -27.52 3.14 5.17
N SER A 297 -28.25 2.78 4.10
CA SER A 297 -28.32 1.41 3.59
C SER A 297 -27.00 0.95 2.95
N HIS A 298 -26.29 1.88 2.32
CA HIS A 298 -25.01 1.65 1.66
C HIS A 298 -23.79 1.93 2.56
N LEU A 299 -23.98 2.49 3.75
CA LEU A 299 -22.88 2.70 4.71
C LEU A 299 -22.83 1.54 5.72
N LYS A 300 -21.85 0.65 5.53
CA LYS A 300 -21.57 -0.41 6.52
C LYS A 300 -21.03 0.23 7.81
N LYS A 301 -21.02 -0.53 8.91
CA LYS A 301 -20.27 -0.18 10.12
C LYS A 301 -18.77 -0.30 9.88
N LEU A 302 -18.26 0.62 9.06
CA LEU A 302 -16.90 0.66 8.54
C LEU A 302 -16.51 2.13 8.38
N ILE A 303 -15.28 2.45 8.79
CA ILE A 303 -14.64 3.74 8.55
C ILE A 303 -13.20 3.52 8.05
N CYS A 304 -12.63 4.50 7.36
CA CYS A 304 -11.22 4.48 6.99
C CYS A 304 -10.47 5.74 7.45
N GLY A 305 -9.15 5.64 7.43
CA GLY A 305 -8.24 6.75 7.69
C GLY A 305 -6.82 6.45 7.24
N HIS A 306 -5.97 7.47 7.30
CA HIS A 306 -4.60 7.45 6.83
C HIS A 306 -3.63 7.36 8.01
N SER A 307 -2.51 6.70 7.79
CA SER A 307 -1.50 6.46 8.84
C SER A 307 -0.48 7.59 8.98
N TYR A 308 -0.67 8.74 8.32
CA TYR A 308 0.30 9.84 8.37
C TYR A 308 0.33 10.52 9.74
N TRP A 309 1.44 11.20 10.01
CA TRP A 309 1.67 12.11 11.15
C TRP A 309 1.67 11.45 12.53
N THR A 310 1.19 10.20 12.63
CA THR A 310 1.14 9.36 13.83
C THR A 310 2.01 8.12 13.68
N ASP A 311 3.02 8.21 12.82
CA ASP A 311 3.96 7.17 12.44
C ASP A 311 5.41 7.51 12.83
N GLY A 312 5.64 8.49 13.72
CA GLY A 312 6.99 8.96 14.06
C GLY A 312 7.81 8.06 14.99
N THR A 313 7.16 7.29 15.86
CA THR A 313 7.81 6.37 16.83
C THR A 313 7.00 5.09 16.99
N TRP A 314 7.66 4.00 17.41
CA TRP A 314 7.01 2.73 17.74
C TRP A 314 5.93 2.90 18.81
N ASP A 315 6.28 3.51 19.95
CA ASP A 315 5.33 3.67 21.05
C ASP A 315 4.21 4.66 20.70
N GLY A 316 4.52 5.73 19.97
CA GLY A 316 3.52 6.70 19.50
C GLY A 316 2.52 6.08 18.53
N MET A 317 3.00 5.23 17.60
CA MET A 317 2.11 4.47 16.73
C MET A 317 1.14 3.61 17.55
N ARG A 318 1.65 2.86 18.52
CA ARG A 318 0.85 1.95 19.34
C ARG A 318 -0.17 2.66 20.21
N ASP A 319 0.21 3.77 20.83
CA ASP A 319 -0.71 4.57 21.66
C ASP A 319 -1.89 5.10 20.84
N VAL A 320 -1.61 5.74 19.69
CA VAL A 320 -2.66 6.28 18.80
C VAL A 320 -3.57 5.16 18.29
N ARG A 321 -2.99 4.04 17.84
CA ARG A 321 -3.74 2.91 17.26
C ARG A 321 -4.58 2.17 18.31
N THR A 322 -4.11 2.09 19.55
CA THR A 322 -4.89 1.56 20.68
C THR A 322 -6.11 2.43 20.95
N LYS A 323 -5.94 3.76 21.00
CA LYS A 323 -7.04 4.70 21.20
C LYS A 323 -8.05 4.66 20.06
N LEU A 324 -7.57 4.56 18.82
CA LEU A 324 -8.41 4.38 17.65
C LEU A 324 -9.23 3.08 17.75
N ALA A 325 -8.59 1.95 18.05
CA ALA A 325 -9.29 0.66 18.19
C ALA A 325 -10.37 0.71 19.27
N GLN A 326 -10.05 1.28 20.45
CA GLN A 326 -11.01 1.46 21.55
C GLN A 326 -12.19 2.34 21.13
N ALA A 327 -11.94 3.44 20.42
CA ALA A 327 -13.00 4.32 19.94
C ALA A 327 -13.87 3.64 18.87
N ALA A 328 -13.27 2.88 17.95
CA ALA A 328 -14.00 2.13 16.94
C ALA A 328 -14.87 1.02 17.56
N GLU A 329 -14.35 0.32 18.59
CA GLU A 329 -15.07 -0.70 19.35
C GLU A 329 -16.31 -0.13 20.05
N GLN A 330 -16.24 1.09 20.60
CA GLN A 330 -17.38 1.76 21.23
C GLN A 330 -18.58 1.93 20.28
N TYR A 331 -18.33 2.07 18.98
CA TYR A 331 -19.39 2.16 17.95
C TYR A 331 -19.63 0.83 17.20
N GLY A 332 -18.82 -0.21 17.48
CA GLY A 332 -18.85 -1.48 16.77
C GLY A 332 -18.54 -1.32 15.28
N VAL A 333 -17.56 -0.48 14.95
CA VAL A 333 -17.18 -0.09 13.59
C VAL A 333 -15.84 -0.75 13.22
N GLU A 334 -15.78 -1.35 12.03
CA GLU A 334 -14.55 -1.84 11.44
C GLU A 334 -13.68 -0.68 10.93
N VAL A 335 -12.36 -0.83 10.94
CA VAL A 335 -11.42 0.21 10.50
C VAL A 335 -10.58 -0.28 9.32
N TRP A 336 -10.51 0.51 8.26
CA TRP A 336 -9.57 0.34 7.16
C TRP A 336 -8.46 1.39 7.22
N GLN A 337 -7.23 0.97 6.95
CA GLN A 337 -6.19 1.91 6.52
C GLN A 337 -6.29 2.07 5.00
N SER A 338 -6.48 3.31 4.57
CA SER A 338 -6.81 3.64 3.18
C SER A 338 -5.70 4.34 2.41
N GLU A 339 -4.75 4.96 3.11
CA GLU A 339 -3.65 5.66 2.48
C GLU A 339 -2.46 5.82 3.42
N TRP A 340 -1.26 5.49 2.89
CA TRP A 340 0.00 5.84 3.52
C TRP A 340 1.13 5.84 2.50
N SER A 341 2.05 6.75 2.74
CA SER A 341 3.41 6.80 2.21
C SER A 341 4.27 7.57 3.23
N MET A 342 5.58 7.59 3.08
CA MET A 342 6.46 8.18 4.10
C MET A 342 6.57 9.72 3.95
N LEU A 343 5.43 10.41 4.11
CA LEU A 343 5.28 11.87 3.94
C LEU A 343 5.92 12.68 5.07
N GLY A 344 5.74 12.26 6.32
CA GLY A 344 6.09 13.04 7.51
C GLY A 344 7.57 13.40 7.59
N ASP A 345 7.95 14.23 8.55
CA ASP A 345 9.34 14.54 8.88
C ASP A 345 9.67 14.24 10.35
N GLY A 346 8.65 14.09 11.20
CA GLY A 346 8.75 13.81 12.63
C GLY A 346 9.17 12.38 13.03
N TYR A 347 9.95 11.68 12.20
CA TYR A 347 10.45 10.34 12.53
C TYR A 347 11.60 10.44 13.54
N SER A 348 11.51 9.70 14.65
CA SER A 348 12.58 9.71 15.67
C SER A 348 13.90 9.23 15.08
N SER A 349 14.97 10.00 15.33
CA SER A 349 16.35 9.63 14.94
C SER A 349 16.84 8.34 15.58
N SER A 350 16.18 7.87 16.65
CA SER A 350 16.47 6.59 17.29
C SER A 350 15.82 5.39 16.59
N GLU A 351 14.93 5.64 15.63
CA GLU A 351 14.12 4.63 14.93
C GLU A 351 14.22 4.69 13.41
N PHE A 352 14.61 5.85 12.87
CA PHE A 352 14.84 6.07 11.46
C PHE A 352 16.10 6.90 11.29
N VAL A 353 16.99 6.47 10.41
CA VAL A 353 18.32 7.08 10.21
C VAL A 353 18.27 8.46 9.54
N GLY A 354 17.08 8.94 9.18
CA GLY A 354 16.85 10.21 8.49
C GLY A 354 16.98 10.09 6.97
N TYR A 355 16.23 10.90 6.23
CA TYR A 355 16.06 10.74 4.78
C TYR A 355 17.33 10.79 3.95
N ASN A 356 18.28 11.64 4.35
CA ASN A 356 19.55 11.78 3.64
C ASN A 356 20.36 10.48 3.72
N SER A 357 20.41 9.86 4.90
CA SER A 357 21.20 8.65 5.17
C SER A 357 20.45 7.35 4.85
N ALA A 358 19.12 7.37 4.83
CA ALA A 358 18.29 6.18 4.63
C ALA A 358 18.49 5.57 3.24
N THR A 359 18.66 4.26 3.17
CA THR A 359 18.51 3.49 1.93
C THR A 359 17.03 3.33 1.58
N GLU A 360 16.74 2.87 0.35
CA GLU A 360 15.37 2.51 -0.02
C GLU A 360 14.80 1.36 0.82
N MET A 361 15.67 0.46 1.30
CA MET A 361 15.29 -0.62 2.18
C MET A 361 14.97 -0.12 3.59
N ASP A 362 15.68 0.90 4.11
CA ASP A 362 15.34 1.51 5.42
C ASP A 362 13.93 2.10 5.41
N ILE A 363 13.55 2.75 4.30
CA ILE A 363 12.19 3.27 4.08
C ILE A 363 11.17 2.11 4.04
N ALA A 364 11.49 1.01 3.33
CA ALA A 364 10.62 -0.15 3.24
C ALA A 364 10.46 -0.90 4.57
N LEU A 365 11.52 -1.04 5.37
CA LEU A 365 11.47 -1.61 6.72
C LEU A 365 10.61 -0.73 7.65
N TYR A 366 10.70 0.59 7.52
CA TYR A 366 9.85 1.51 8.26
C TYR A 366 8.38 1.36 7.86
N MET A 367 8.08 1.19 6.57
CA MET A 367 6.72 0.86 6.12
C MET A 367 6.20 -0.44 6.75
N SER A 368 7.03 -1.48 6.85
CA SER A 368 6.63 -2.72 7.53
C SER A 368 6.24 -2.48 9.00
N LYS A 369 6.92 -1.55 9.68
CA LYS A 369 6.59 -1.12 11.04
C LYS A 369 5.19 -0.49 11.12
N VAL A 370 4.84 0.36 10.14
CA VAL A 370 3.52 1.00 10.04
C VAL A 370 2.44 -0.05 9.77
N ILE A 371 2.61 -0.88 8.73
CA ILE A 371 1.69 -1.96 8.37
C ILE A 371 1.42 -2.85 9.59
N HIS A 372 2.48 -3.28 10.27
CA HIS A 372 2.37 -4.16 11.42
C HIS A 372 1.56 -3.54 12.56
N ASN A 373 1.82 -2.29 12.93
CA ASN A 373 1.08 -1.63 14.01
C ASN A 373 -0.38 -1.36 13.61
N ASP A 374 -0.65 -0.98 12.35
CA ASP A 374 -2.01 -0.83 11.83
C ASP A 374 -2.79 -2.16 11.96
N LEU A 375 -2.18 -3.28 11.54
CA LEU A 375 -2.82 -4.60 11.57
C LEU A 375 -2.97 -5.18 12.99
N THR A 376 -1.96 -5.04 13.85
CA THR A 376 -1.94 -5.76 15.13
C THR A 376 -2.44 -4.95 16.31
N VAL A 377 -2.39 -3.61 16.23
CA VAL A 377 -2.79 -2.72 17.33
C VAL A 377 -4.10 -2.00 17.02
N ALA A 378 -4.21 -1.36 15.84
CA ALA A 378 -5.49 -0.77 15.42
C ALA A 378 -6.48 -1.84 14.97
N GLY A 379 -6.00 -3.03 14.59
CA GLY A 379 -6.86 -4.12 14.15
C GLY A 379 -7.48 -3.87 12.77
N VAL A 380 -6.82 -3.07 11.91
CA VAL A 380 -7.38 -2.74 10.59
C VAL A 380 -7.56 -4.01 9.75
N SER A 381 -8.61 -4.04 8.94
CA SER A 381 -8.95 -5.15 8.03
C SER A 381 -8.52 -4.88 6.59
N SER A 382 -8.06 -3.68 6.26
CA SER A 382 -7.46 -3.37 4.97
C SER A 382 -6.29 -2.40 5.14
N TRP A 383 -5.32 -2.48 4.21
CA TRP A 383 -4.18 -1.58 4.17
C TRP A 383 -3.85 -1.20 2.72
N SER A 384 -3.82 0.09 2.41
CA SER A 384 -3.49 0.61 1.08
C SER A 384 -2.33 1.61 1.15
N TYR A 385 -1.34 1.38 0.28
CA TYR A 385 -0.32 2.37 -0.02
C TYR A 385 -0.94 3.53 -0.81
N TRP A 386 -0.30 4.70 -0.80
CA TRP A 386 -0.73 5.83 -1.62
C TRP A 386 -0.43 5.58 -3.11
N THR A 387 0.53 6.27 -3.73
CA THR A 387 0.76 6.11 -5.18
C THR A 387 1.43 4.77 -5.48
N SER A 388 0.84 4.01 -6.41
CA SER A 388 1.42 2.76 -6.89
C SER A 388 2.70 2.95 -7.69
N MET A 389 2.85 4.11 -8.34
CA MET A 389 4.04 4.46 -9.12
C MET A 389 4.14 5.98 -9.26
N ASP A 390 5.37 6.48 -9.33
CA ASP A 390 5.62 7.88 -9.65
C ASP A 390 7.06 8.10 -10.12
N VAL A 391 7.40 9.34 -10.50
CA VAL A 391 8.78 9.75 -10.76
C VAL A 391 9.45 10.13 -9.44
N SER A 392 10.61 9.54 -9.14
CA SER A 392 11.41 9.88 -7.95
C SER A 392 12.11 11.24 -8.09
N ARG A 393 11.35 12.34 -8.08
CA ARG A 393 11.87 13.71 -8.11
C ARG A 393 12.48 14.12 -6.76
N TRP A 394 13.34 15.13 -6.75
CA TRP A 394 13.85 15.77 -5.51
C TRP A 394 14.54 14.82 -4.51
N GLY A 395 15.04 13.67 -4.97
CA GLY A 395 15.75 12.70 -4.13
C GLY A 395 14.86 12.03 -3.07
N HIS A 396 13.54 11.96 -3.28
CA HIS A 396 12.62 11.32 -2.32
C HIS A 396 12.69 9.79 -2.31
N LYS A 397 13.47 9.18 -3.21
CA LYS A 397 13.70 7.73 -3.30
C LYS A 397 12.37 6.99 -3.48
N ASN A 398 12.08 6.00 -2.64
CA ASN A 398 10.84 5.23 -2.65
C ASN A 398 9.86 5.64 -1.52
N ARG A 399 9.97 6.88 -1.00
CA ARG A 399 9.09 7.36 0.07
C ARG A 399 7.62 7.42 -0.34
N PHE A 400 7.34 7.73 -1.61
CA PHE A 400 6.00 8.04 -2.10
C PHE A 400 5.46 7.05 -3.13
N LEU A 401 6.23 6.02 -3.49
CA LEU A 401 5.95 5.13 -4.63
C LEU A 401 6.32 3.68 -4.36
N LEU A 402 5.66 2.75 -5.05
CA LEU A 402 6.03 1.33 -5.12
C LEU A 402 6.88 1.04 -6.37
N ILE A 403 6.62 1.72 -7.48
CA ILE A 403 7.37 1.58 -8.73
C ILE A 403 7.92 2.96 -9.13
N SER A 404 9.24 3.05 -9.26
CA SER A 404 9.91 4.27 -9.70
C SER A 404 9.88 4.35 -11.22
N LEU A 405 9.51 5.51 -11.75
CA LEU A 405 9.45 5.82 -13.17
C LEU A 405 10.55 6.82 -13.53
N VAL A 406 11.20 6.61 -14.67
CA VAL A 406 12.15 7.56 -15.26
C VAL A 406 11.75 7.76 -16.72
N PRO A 407 11.08 8.87 -17.07
CA PRO A 407 10.80 9.23 -18.47
C PRO A 407 12.07 9.29 -19.32
N SER A 408 11.95 9.21 -20.66
CA SER A 408 13.13 9.23 -21.55
C SER A 408 13.99 10.50 -21.43
N GLY A 409 13.38 11.62 -21.01
CA GLY A 409 14.07 12.88 -20.69
C GLY A 409 14.68 12.94 -19.28
N GLY A 410 14.74 11.84 -18.53
CA GLY A 410 15.15 11.80 -17.13
C GLY A 410 14.02 12.13 -16.16
N VAL A 411 14.34 12.32 -14.88
CA VAL A 411 13.37 12.55 -13.79
C VAL A 411 12.56 13.86 -13.92
N ASP A 412 13.06 14.81 -14.70
CA ASP A 412 12.38 16.06 -15.04
C ASP A 412 11.76 16.03 -16.45
N GLY A 413 11.87 14.89 -17.15
CA GLY A 413 11.29 14.69 -18.47
C GLY A 413 9.76 14.63 -18.46
N ASP A 414 9.15 14.82 -19.62
CA ASP A 414 7.70 14.67 -19.79
C ASP A 414 7.31 13.22 -19.55
N ILE A 415 6.45 12.99 -18.54
CA ILE A 415 5.96 11.66 -18.16
C ILE A 415 5.21 10.95 -19.30
N GLN A 416 4.79 11.66 -20.34
CA GLN A 416 4.21 11.05 -21.54
C GLN A 416 5.26 10.34 -22.42
N GLN A 417 6.53 10.68 -22.27
CA GLN A 417 7.61 10.06 -23.04
C GLN A 417 8.12 8.83 -22.28
N GLU A 418 7.68 7.66 -22.71
CA GLU A 418 8.05 6.37 -22.11
C GLU A 418 9.57 6.26 -21.93
N GLY A 419 9.99 5.84 -20.74
CA GLY A 419 11.38 5.58 -20.42
C GLY A 419 11.53 4.25 -19.68
N THR A 420 12.15 4.26 -18.51
CA THR A 420 12.40 3.05 -17.71
C THR A 420 11.59 3.05 -16.42
N PHE A 421 11.43 1.87 -15.83
CA PHE A 421 10.79 1.69 -14.53
C PHE A 421 11.56 0.70 -13.66
N GLN A 422 11.38 0.80 -12.35
CA GLN A 422 12.00 -0.10 -11.38
C GLN A 422 11.06 -0.34 -10.19
N ALA A 423 10.83 -1.62 -9.87
CA ALA A 423 10.18 -1.99 -8.62
C ALA A 423 11.10 -1.67 -7.44
N THR A 424 10.60 -0.95 -6.44
CA THR A 424 11.39 -0.54 -5.27
C THR A 424 11.24 -1.54 -4.12
N PRO A 425 12.09 -1.45 -3.08
CA PRO A 425 11.94 -2.27 -1.88
C PRO A 425 10.56 -2.12 -1.19
N THR A 426 9.90 -0.96 -1.28
CA THR A 426 8.54 -0.78 -0.71
C THR A 426 7.52 -1.66 -1.42
N LEU A 427 7.62 -1.86 -2.74
CA LEU A 427 6.78 -2.83 -3.46
C LEU A 427 6.96 -4.24 -2.88
N TRP A 428 8.20 -4.71 -2.75
CA TRP A 428 8.46 -6.08 -2.30
C TRP A 428 8.17 -6.29 -0.81
N VAL A 429 8.31 -5.26 0.03
CA VAL A 429 7.85 -5.33 1.43
C VAL A 429 6.33 -5.38 1.50
N LEU A 430 5.59 -4.55 0.74
CA LEU A 430 4.13 -4.68 0.68
C LEU A 430 3.72 -6.07 0.20
N GLY A 431 4.45 -6.62 -0.78
CA GLY A 431 4.26 -7.97 -1.30
C GLY A 431 4.47 -9.10 -0.29
N ASN A 432 5.22 -8.89 0.80
CA ASN A 432 5.27 -9.88 1.91
C ASN A 432 3.89 -10.04 2.57
N TYR A 433 3.08 -8.98 2.57
CA TYR A 433 1.73 -9.02 3.11
C TYR A 433 0.71 -9.35 2.02
N SER A 434 0.60 -8.51 0.99
CA SER A 434 -0.50 -8.52 0.02
C SER A 434 -0.62 -9.82 -0.77
N ARG A 435 0.51 -10.45 -1.07
CA ARG A 435 0.54 -11.65 -1.91
C ARG A 435 0.05 -12.89 -1.17
N PHE A 436 0.35 -12.98 0.12
CA PHE A 436 0.20 -14.20 0.90
C PHE A 436 -0.98 -14.14 1.88
N ILE A 437 -1.33 -12.93 2.36
CA ILE A 437 -2.50 -12.70 3.21
C ILE A 437 -3.66 -12.28 2.31
N ARG A 438 -4.37 -13.27 1.75
CA ARG A 438 -5.46 -13.05 0.79
C ARG A 438 -6.75 -12.62 1.50
N PRO A 439 -7.70 -11.98 0.77
CA PRO A 439 -9.02 -11.68 1.33
C PRO A 439 -9.65 -12.91 1.98
N GLY A 440 -10.21 -12.73 3.19
CA GLY A 440 -10.78 -13.80 4.00
C GLY A 440 -9.80 -14.44 5.01
N TYR A 441 -8.50 -14.18 4.92
CA TYR A 441 -7.55 -14.62 5.95
C TYR A 441 -7.90 -13.95 7.28
N ARG A 442 -7.86 -14.71 8.36
CA ARG A 442 -8.14 -14.22 9.72
C ARG A 442 -6.85 -14.06 10.49
N ARG A 443 -6.64 -12.92 11.14
CA ARG A 443 -5.50 -12.77 12.06
C ARG A 443 -5.67 -13.75 13.20
N ILE A 444 -4.59 -14.44 13.55
CA ILE A 444 -4.53 -15.33 14.71
C ILE A 444 -3.49 -14.83 15.71
N SER A 445 -3.53 -15.34 16.93
CA SER A 445 -2.62 -14.91 17.99
C SER A 445 -1.18 -15.35 17.69
N MET A 446 -0.26 -14.41 17.91
CA MET A 446 1.17 -14.63 17.87
C MET A 446 1.77 -13.96 19.11
N GLU A 447 2.35 -14.76 19.99
CA GLU A 447 3.08 -14.29 21.16
C GLU A 447 4.58 -14.36 20.88
N LEU A 448 5.27 -13.23 20.98
CA LEU A 448 6.73 -13.13 20.92
C LEU A 448 7.20 -11.97 21.80
N ASN A 449 8.51 -11.92 22.11
CA ASN A 449 9.11 -10.72 22.69
C ASN A 449 9.27 -9.63 21.61
N GLU A 450 8.14 -9.02 21.27
CA GLU A 450 8.00 -7.96 20.29
C GLU A 450 8.76 -6.69 20.71
N SER A 451 9.38 -6.03 19.74
CA SER A 451 10.06 -4.75 19.92
C SER A 451 10.06 -3.94 18.63
N ARG A 452 10.46 -2.66 18.71
CA ARG A 452 10.65 -1.80 17.54
C ARG A 452 11.64 -2.31 16.48
N SER A 453 12.42 -3.34 16.81
CA SER A 453 13.44 -3.95 15.94
C SER A 453 13.15 -5.40 15.54
N PHE A 454 12.16 -6.05 16.16
CA PHE A 454 11.73 -7.41 15.83
C PHE A 454 10.26 -7.60 16.19
N PHE A 455 9.43 -7.85 15.19
CA PHE A 455 7.98 -7.98 15.31
C PHE A 455 7.43 -8.91 14.23
N GLY A 456 6.21 -9.42 14.43
CA GLY A 456 5.53 -10.24 13.43
C GLY A 456 4.06 -10.48 13.71
N SER A 457 3.35 -10.96 12.68
CA SER A 457 1.92 -11.27 12.73
C SER A 457 1.62 -12.61 12.06
N ALA A 458 0.54 -13.28 12.48
CA ALA A 458 0.09 -14.58 11.95
C ALA A 458 -1.35 -14.52 11.42
N TRP A 459 -1.61 -15.28 10.37
CA TRP A 459 -2.86 -15.28 9.62
C TRP A 459 -3.24 -16.69 9.20
N LEU A 460 -4.49 -17.07 9.41
CA LEU A 460 -5.03 -18.39 9.04
C LEU A 460 -5.91 -18.25 7.79
N SER A 461 -5.68 -19.14 6.81
CA SER A 461 -6.51 -19.22 5.61
C SER A 461 -7.99 -19.50 5.95
N PRO A 462 -8.94 -19.09 5.10
CA PRO A 462 -10.36 -19.42 5.30
C PRO A 462 -10.63 -20.92 5.49
N ALA A 463 -9.91 -21.77 4.75
CA ALA A 463 -10.03 -23.23 4.83
C ALA A 463 -9.33 -23.81 6.08
N GLY A 464 -8.45 -23.03 6.74
CA GLY A 464 -7.67 -23.47 7.90
C GLY A 464 -6.58 -24.48 7.58
N ASP A 465 -6.19 -24.58 6.32
CA ASP A 465 -5.17 -25.48 5.76
C ASP A 465 -3.81 -24.78 5.54
N GLN A 466 -3.74 -23.47 5.77
CA GLN A 466 -2.52 -22.70 5.64
C GLN A 466 -2.43 -21.63 6.73
N VAL A 467 -1.26 -21.53 7.36
CA VAL A 467 -0.88 -20.41 8.23
C VAL A 467 0.18 -19.59 7.51
N VAL A 468 0.01 -18.27 7.53
CA VAL A 468 0.94 -17.29 6.98
C VAL A 468 1.42 -16.39 8.10
N THR A 469 2.73 -16.26 8.26
CA THR A 469 3.32 -15.31 9.19
C THR A 469 4.18 -14.31 8.45
N VAL A 470 4.20 -13.05 8.90
CA VAL A 470 5.13 -12.04 8.39
C VAL A 470 5.96 -11.53 9.55
N TYR A 471 7.27 -11.66 9.46
CA TYR A 471 8.23 -11.17 10.45
C TYR A 471 9.07 -10.05 9.85
N THR A 472 9.36 -9.02 10.66
CA THR A 472 10.35 -8.00 10.32
C THR A 472 11.49 -8.06 11.32
N ASN A 473 12.71 -8.17 10.81
CA ASN A 473 13.94 -8.15 11.59
C ASN A 473 14.78 -6.95 11.15
N LEU A 474 14.77 -5.88 11.95
CA LEU A 474 15.58 -4.68 11.70
C LEU A 474 16.99 -4.79 12.30
N SER A 475 17.34 -5.91 12.94
CA SER A 475 18.67 -6.09 13.52
C SER A 475 19.71 -6.46 12.45
N ASP A 476 20.98 -6.34 12.82
CA ASP A 476 22.15 -6.71 12.04
C ASP A 476 22.48 -8.21 12.09
N LYS A 477 21.69 -9.00 12.82
CA LYS A 477 21.88 -10.44 12.99
C LYS A 477 20.70 -11.21 12.43
N ALA A 478 20.98 -12.41 11.93
CA ALA A 478 19.92 -13.35 11.60
C ALA A 478 19.16 -13.76 12.86
N VAL A 479 17.89 -14.12 12.71
CA VAL A 479 17.05 -14.64 13.78
C VAL A 479 16.70 -16.09 13.47
N ARG A 480 16.83 -16.96 14.47
CA ARG A 480 16.35 -18.34 14.43
C ARG A 480 15.08 -18.44 15.27
N LEU A 481 13.99 -18.90 14.67
CA LEU A 481 12.72 -19.04 15.37
C LEU A 481 12.66 -20.38 16.12
N ASN A 482 12.23 -20.31 17.37
CA ASN A 482 11.84 -21.46 18.17
C ASN A 482 10.32 -21.38 18.36
N GLU A 483 9.60 -22.09 17.50
CA GLU A 483 8.15 -21.92 17.34
C GLU A 483 7.35 -23.00 18.08
N THR A 484 6.26 -22.58 18.71
CA THR A 484 5.23 -23.47 19.25
C THR A 484 3.91 -23.20 18.55
N HIS A 485 3.28 -24.25 18.03
CA HIS A 485 2.02 -24.15 17.28
C HIS A 485 0.86 -24.72 18.10
N VAL A 486 -0.22 -23.94 18.25
CA VAL A 486 -1.41 -24.31 19.03
C VAL A 486 -2.65 -24.18 18.15
N GLY A 487 -3.54 -25.16 18.20
CA GLY A 487 -4.82 -25.12 17.48
C GLY A 487 -4.74 -25.34 15.96
N TRP A 488 -3.57 -25.74 15.43
CA TRP A 488 -3.39 -26.03 14.00
C TRP A 488 -4.08 -27.35 13.62
N LYS A 489 -4.55 -27.47 12.37
CA LYS A 489 -5.21 -28.69 11.85
C LYS A 489 -4.25 -29.87 11.58
N GLY A 490 -2.98 -29.73 11.94
CA GLY A 490 -1.92 -30.70 11.70
C GLY A 490 -0.55 -30.05 11.81
N GLU A 491 0.49 -30.86 11.71
CA GLU A 491 1.85 -30.38 11.51
C GLU A 491 2.02 -29.81 10.10
N ALA A 492 2.93 -28.85 9.93
CA ALA A 492 3.22 -28.30 8.61
C ALA A 492 3.83 -29.37 7.68
N LYS A 493 3.12 -29.70 6.60
CA LYS A 493 3.58 -30.59 5.53
C LYS A 493 4.70 -29.97 4.70
N SER A 494 4.69 -28.64 4.58
CA SER A 494 5.76 -27.88 3.94
C SER A 494 5.82 -26.47 4.51
N ILE A 495 7.03 -25.92 4.53
CA ILE A 495 7.30 -24.56 5.00
C ILE A 495 8.11 -23.85 3.93
N LYS A 496 7.54 -22.77 3.38
CA LYS A 496 8.22 -21.88 2.43
C LYS A 496 8.46 -20.53 3.06
N THR A 497 9.57 -19.89 2.73
CA THR A 497 9.85 -18.50 3.09
C THR A 497 9.88 -17.63 1.84
N TYR A 498 9.53 -16.36 1.99
CA TYR A 498 9.72 -15.32 0.98
C TYR A 498 10.35 -14.13 1.66
N THR A 499 11.61 -13.85 1.32
CA THR A 499 12.41 -12.85 2.05
C THR A 499 12.70 -11.64 1.16
N THR A 500 12.50 -10.46 1.74
CA THR A 500 12.90 -9.17 1.16
C THR A 500 13.97 -8.52 2.03
N THR A 501 15.08 -8.12 1.41
CA THR A 501 16.23 -7.40 1.99
C THR A 501 16.69 -6.34 0.98
N GLY A 502 17.80 -5.65 1.25
CA GLY A 502 18.42 -4.76 0.26
C GLY A 502 18.90 -5.47 -1.03
N ASN A 503 18.94 -6.80 -1.07
CA ASN A 503 19.37 -7.58 -2.24
C ASN A 503 18.45 -8.77 -2.60
N LYS A 504 17.39 -9.02 -1.83
CA LYS A 504 16.37 -10.04 -2.09
C LYS A 504 15.02 -9.37 -2.31
N ASN A 505 14.31 -9.80 -3.35
CA ASN A 505 12.98 -9.30 -3.69
C ASN A 505 12.00 -10.48 -3.61
N LEU A 506 11.35 -10.67 -2.46
CA LEU A 506 10.51 -11.84 -2.16
C LEU A 506 11.14 -13.17 -2.62
N THR A 507 12.42 -13.36 -2.33
CA THR A 507 13.15 -14.56 -2.75
C THR A 507 12.61 -15.78 -2.00
N GLU A 508 12.14 -16.79 -2.76
CA GLU A 508 11.63 -18.04 -2.18
C GLU A 508 12.76 -18.86 -1.53
N GLY A 509 12.46 -19.42 -0.35
CA GLY A 509 13.24 -20.45 0.32
C GLY A 509 12.35 -21.60 0.78
N THR A 510 12.96 -22.74 1.07
CA THR A 510 12.28 -23.91 1.66
C THR A 510 12.94 -24.25 2.99
N VAL A 511 12.15 -24.45 4.03
CA VAL A 511 12.65 -24.90 5.33
C VAL A 511 12.53 -26.42 5.39
N ILE A 512 13.65 -27.08 5.68
CA ILE A 512 13.71 -28.54 5.81
C ILE A 512 12.93 -28.96 7.05
N SER A 513 12.16 -30.03 6.96
CA SER A 513 11.41 -30.57 8.11
C SER A 513 12.32 -30.79 9.33
N GLY A 514 11.86 -30.37 10.51
CA GLY A 514 12.62 -30.42 11.75
C GLY A 514 13.70 -29.34 11.91
N GLN A 515 13.95 -28.52 10.88
CA GLN A 515 14.82 -27.35 11.01
C GLN A 515 14.03 -26.09 11.38
N PRO A 516 14.61 -25.20 12.18
CA PRO A 516 13.97 -23.94 12.53
C PRO A 516 13.94 -22.99 11.33
N VAL A 517 12.94 -22.10 11.32
CA VAL A 517 12.89 -20.99 10.36
C VAL A 517 14.01 -20.00 10.69
N LEU A 518 14.76 -19.60 9.66
CA LEU A 518 15.80 -18.57 9.73
C LEU A 518 15.33 -17.30 9.03
N LEU A 519 15.47 -16.16 9.70
CA LEU A 519 15.15 -14.84 9.18
C LEU A 519 16.44 -14.04 9.00
N ASP A 520 16.63 -13.44 7.83
CA ASP A 520 17.80 -12.62 7.55
C ASP A 520 17.83 -11.35 8.41
N ALA A 521 19.03 -10.79 8.62
CA ALA A 521 19.22 -9.45 9.14
C ALA A 521 18.61 -8.40 8.18
N GLY A 522 18.11 -7.28 8.71
CA GLY A 522 17.55 -6.18 7.91
C GLY A 522 16.50 -6.62 6.89
N SER A 523 15.56 -7.48 7.30
CA SER A 523 14.64 -8.18 6.39
C SER A 523 13.18 -8.09 6.80
N VAL A 524 12.31 -8.28 5.81
CA VAL A 524 10.93 -8.74 5.99
C VAL A 524 10.84 -10.13 5.39
N THR A 525 10.35 -11.10 6.16
CA THR A 525 10.20 -12.48 5.71
C THR A 525 8.79 -12.97 5.97
N THR A 526 8.14 -13.43 4.91
CA THR A 526 6.88 -14.17 5.00
C THR A 526 7.17 -15.65 5.10
N VAL A 527 6.50 -16.36 6.00
CA VAL A 527 6.58 -17.82 6.13
C VAL A 527 5.21 -18.41 5.85
N ILE A 528 5.15 -19.42 4.99
CA ILE A 528 3.94 -20.12 4.59
C ILE A 528 4.03 -21.55 5.09
N TYR A 529 3.15 -21.90 6.04
CA TYR A 529 3.01 -23.24 6.58
C TYR A 529 1.77 -23.88 5.94
N ASN A 530 1.97 -24.91 5.11
CA ASN A 530 0.84 -25.71 4.59
C ASN A 530 0.59 -26.87 5.54
N LEU A 531 -0.61 -26.99 6.11
CA LEU A 531 -1.01 -27.95 7.15
C LEU A 531 -1.53 -29.27 6.58
#